data_AF-A0A822ZS27-F1
#
_entry.id   AF-A0A822ZS27-F1
#
_cell.length_a   1.000
_cell.length_b   1.000
_cell.length_c   1.000
_cell.angle_alpha   90.00
_cell.angle_beta   90.00
_cell.angle_gamma   90.00
#
_symmetry.space_group_name_H-M   'P 1'
#
loop_
_entity.id
_entity.type
_entity.pdbx_description
1 polymer ?
#
loop_
_entity_poly.entity_id
_entity_poly.type
_entity_poly.pdbx_seq_one_letter_code
_entity_poly.pdbx_strand_id
1 'polypeptide(L)'
;MEIFSVTSGSAGLTGHFLYRCCECITNRQREKNPLSPRSPSPPLSRLIGDVAPETRFHFLPQRFDSNDLLDKNVPLLLEPHHNGLTFGDDDHDDGSCINYNKKLKYAVLEAANKSYTPYSGCPSGVALMDTEQKVYKGSYVESAAYNPSLEPVQAVLVAYVVAGGDGGGGYEKIVAGALEGIARLLLQSVLPQCDFVVFHCNLVPSLKI
;
A
#
# COMPACT_ATOMS: atom_id res chain seq x y z
N MET A 1 18.56 -21.58 -6.61
CA MET A 1 18.93 -20.18 -6.43
C MET A 1 19.22 -20.04 -4.94
N GLU A 2 20.50 -19.83 -4.60
CA GLU A 2 21.05 -20.11 -3.27
C GLU A 2 20.50 -19.19 -2.18
N ILE A 3 20.10 -19.81 -1.07
CA ILE A 3 19.72 -19.15 0.18
C ILE A 3 21.02 -18.94 0.95
N PHE A 4 21.50 -17.69 1.05
CA PHE A 4 22.61 -17.37 1.93
C PHE A 4 22.13 -17.38 3.38
N SER A 5 22.61 -18.37 4.13
CA SER A 5 22.56 -18.43 5.60
C SER A 5 23.61 -17.47 6.16
N VAL A 6 23.20 -16.54 7.02
CA VAL A 6 24.12 -15.72 7.82
C VAL A 6 23.96 -16.12 9.28
N THR A 7 24.98 -16.77 9.82
CA THR A 7 25.07 -17.16 11.23
C THR A 7 25.73 -16.06 12.07
N SER A 8 24.99 -15.61 13.10
CA SER A 8 25.35 -15.03 14.41
C SER A 8 26.61 -14.15 14.58
N GLY A 9 26.42 -12.94 15.12
CA GLY A 9 27.43 -12.15 15.85
C GLY A 9 26.77 -10.95 16.56
N SER A 10 27.02 -10.81 17.86
CA SER A 10 26.31 -9.95 18.83
C SER A 10 26.20 -8.45 18.50
N ALA A 11 25.00 -7.88 18.60
CA ALA A 11 24.60 -6.69 19.37
C ALA A 11 23.20 -6.23 18.89
N GLY A 12 22.31 -5.93 19.84
CA GLY A 12 20.86 -5.79 19.61
C GLY A 12 20.43 -4.67 18.65
N LEU A 13 19.16 -4.79 18.22
CA LEU A 13 18.34 -3.82 17.45
C LEU A 13 18.48 -3.81 15.92
N THR A 14 18.41 -4.97 15.25
CA THR A 14 18.14 -4.99 13.78
C THR A 14 17.28 -6.16 13.27
N GLY A 15 16.81 -7.07 14.13
CA GLY A 15 16.10 -8.28 13.69
C GLY A 15 14.58 -8.18 13.51
N HIS A 16 13.90 -7.15 14.03
CA HIS A 16 12.43 -7.20 14.15
C HIS A 16 11.66 -6.85 12.86
N PHE A 17 12.26 -6.12 11.92
CA PHE A 17 11.56 -5.61 10.73
C PHE A 17 11.43 -6.62 9.59
N LEU A 18 12.48 -7.42 9.34
CA LEU A 18 12.44 -8.45 8.28
C LEU A 18 11.52 -9.62 8.67
N TYR A 19 11.35 -9.87 9.98
CA TYR A 19 10.55 -10.98 10.50
C TYR A 19 9.04 -10.78 10.33
N ARG A 20 8.49 -9.56 10.43
CA ARG A 20 7.03 -9.35 10.26
C ARG A 20 6.56 -9.61 8.82
N CYS A 21 7.37 -9.27 7.82
CA CYS A 21 7.07 -9.60 6.42
C CYS A 21 7.04 -11.13 6.22
N CYS A 22 7.92 -11.87 6.91
CA CYS A 22 7.96 -13.33 6.92
C CYS A 22 6.77 -13.95 7.70
N GLU A 23 6.34 -13.37 8.82
CA GLU A 23 5.19 -13.86 9.59
C GLU A 23 3.85 -13.65 8.85
N CYS A 24 3.72 -12.59 8.05
CA CYS A 24 2.55 -12.41 7.18
C CYS A 24 2.43 -13.54 6.13
N ILE A 25 3.55 -14.09 5.67
CA ILE A 25 3.61 -15.18 4.68
C ILE A 25 3.27 -16.54 5.32
N THR A 26 3.63 -16.78 6.59
CA THR A 26 3.53 -18.12 7.20
C THR A 26 2.22 -18.43 7.93
N ASN A 27 1.44 -17.42 8.36
CA ASN A 27 0.35 -17.64 9.35
C ASN A 27 -1.10 -17.43 8.87
N ARG A 28 -1.39 -17.30 7.57
CA ARG A 28 -2.77 -16.95 7.15
C ARG A 28 -3.53 -18.04 6.39
N GLN A 29 -4.31 -18.82 7.14
CA GLN A 29 -5.59 -19.35 6.67
C GLN A 29 -6.59 -18.18 6.66
N ARG A 30 -6.89 -17.61 5.48
CA ARG A 30 -7.93 -16.58 5.35
C ARG A 30 -9.30 -17.20 5.63
N GLU A 31 -10.03 -16.67 6.62
CA GLU A 31 -11.46 -16.94 6.74
C GLU A 31 -12.19 -16.39 5.51
N LYS A 32 -12.94 -17.28 4.86
CA LYS A 32 -13.65 -17.03 3.61
C LYS A 32 -14.93 -16.25 3.94
N ASN A 33 -14.92 -14.94 3.77
CA ASN A 33 -16.18 -14.22 3.64
C ASN A 33 -16.68 -14.39 2.19
N PRO A 34 -17.82 -15.04 1.94
CA PRO A 34 -18.27 -15.30 0.58
C PRO A 34 -18.68 -13.99 -0.10
N LEU A 35 -17.88 -13.56 -1.08
CA LEU A 35 -18.26 -12.53 -2.03
C LEU A 35 -19.34 -13.08 -2.97
N SER A 36 -20.29 -12.22 -3.36
CA SER A 36 -21.34 -12.57 -4.33
C SER A 36 -20.74 -12.97 -5.69
N PRO A 37 -21.42 -13.84 -6.47
CA PRO A 37 -20.91 -14.26 -7.76
C PRO A 37 -20.68 -13.07 -8.69
N ARG A 38 -19.45 -12.97 -9.21
CA ARG A 38 -18.97 -11.87 -10.05
C ARG A 38 -19.72 -11.84 -11.38
N SER A 39 -20.37 -10.71 -11.70
CA SER A 39 -20.83 -10.44 -13.06
C SER A 39 -19.63 -10.15 -13.97
N PRO A 40 -19.65 -10.54 -15.25
CA PRO A 40 -18.52 -10.29 -16.15
C PRO A 40 -18.29 -8.78 -16.28
N SER A 41 -17.10 -8.32 -15.88
CA SER A 41 -16.67 -6.93 -16.10
C SER A 41 -16.53 -6.66 -17.60
N PRO A 42 -16.97 -5.50 -18.11
CA PRO A 42 -16.78 -5.15 -19.51
C PRO A 42 -15.28 -5.17 -19.87
N PRO A 43 -14.92 -5.56 -21.11
CA PRO A 43 -13.53 -5.58 -21.53
C PRO A 43 -12.94 -4.17 -21.52
N LEU A 44 -11.77 -4.02 -20.87
CA LEU A 44 -10.95 -2.81 -20.99
C LEU A 44 -10.47 -2.67 -22.43
N SER A 45 -10.87 -1.57 -23.07
CA SER A 45 -10.38 -1.14 -24.38
C SER A 45 -9.34 -0.02 -24.22
N ARG A 46 -8.38 0.03 -25.14
CA ARG A 46 -7.36 1.08 -25.19
C ARG A 46 -7.54 1.90 -26.45
N LEU A 47 -7.60 3.22 -26.30
CA LEU A 47 -7.58 4.19 -27.41
C LEU A 47 -6.14 4.66 -27.62
N ILE A 48 -5.66 4.63 -28.87
CA ILE A 48 -4.34 5.13 -29.27
C ILE A 48 -4.54 6.09 -30.44
N GLY A 49 -4.51 7.40 -30.17
CA GLY A 49 -4.80 8.42 -31.18
C GLY A 49 -6.17 8.24 -31.82
N ASP A 50 -6.25 8.43 -33.14
CA ASP A 50 -7.48 8.27 -33.93
C ASP A 50 -7.75 6.79 -34.34
N VAL A 51 -7.02 5.83 -33.78
CA VAL A 51 -7.24 4.40 -34.05
C VAL A 51 -8.42 3.90 -33.23
N ALA A 52 -9.27 3.08 -33.85
CA ALA A 52 -10.41 2.44 -33.19
C ALA A 52 -9.97 1.70 -31.90
N PRO A 53 -10.81 1.70 -30.85
CA PRO A 53 -10.47 1.08 -29.58
C PRO A 53 -10.25 -0.42 -29.73
N GLU A 54 -9.03 -0.86 -29.48
CA GLU A 54 -8.67 -2.28 -29.49
C GLU A 54 -8.76 -2.86 -28.08
N THR A 55 -9.17 -4.13 -27.98
CA THR A 55 -9.31 -4.80 -26.68
C THR A 55 -7.96 -5.21 -26.12
N ARG A 56 -7.86 -5.36 -24.80
CA ARG A 56 -6.63 -5.83 -24.14
C ARG A 56 -6.07 -7.15 -24.70
N PHE A 57 -6.92 -8.02 -25.25
CA PHE A 57 -6.51 -9.29 -25.86
C PHE A 57 -5.66 -9.12 -27.12
N HIS A 58 -5.83 -8.00 -27.84
CA HIS A 58 -5.03 -7.70 -29.03
C HIS A 58 -3.57 -7.38 -28.67
N PHE A 59 -3.35 -6.63 -27.58
CA PHE A 59 -2.01 -6.16 -27.19
C PHE A 59 -1.24 -7.14 -26.32
N LEU A 60 -1.91 -8.04 -25.61
CA LEU A 60 -1.32 -9.02 -24.70
C LEU A 60 -1.95 -10.40 -24.93
N PRO A 61 -1.60 -11.08 -26.05
CA PRO A 61 -2.01 -12.46 -26.27
C PRO A 61 -1.38 -13.37 -25.20
N GLN A 62 -2.13 -14.37 -24.72
CA GLN A 62 -1.69 -15.31 -23.68
C GLN A 62 -1.20 -14.62 -22.39
N ARG A 63 -1.98 -13.65 -21.91
CA ARG A 63 -1.63 -12.89 -20.70
C ARG A 63 -1.58 -13.78 -19.47
N PHE A 64 -0.65 -13.44 -18.59
CA PHE A 64 -0.65 -13.86 -17.20
C PHE A 64 -1.43 -12.83 -16.35
N ASP A 65 -2.46 -13.26 -15.64
CA ASP A 65 -3.32 -12.40 -14.83
C ASP A 65 -3.68 -13.00 -13.46
N SER A 66 -4.45 -12.24 -12.67
CA SER A 66 -4.84 -12.63 -11.32
C SER A 66 -5.55 -13.98 -11.24
N ASN A 67 -6.24 -14.42 -12.30
CA ASN A 67 -6.93 -15.72 -12.30
C ASN A 67 -5.97 -16.91 -12.38
N ASP A 68 -4.71 -16.69 -12.76
CA ASP A 68 -3.68 -17.73 -12.78
C ASP A 68 -3.13 -18.05 -11.39
N LEU A 69 -3.28 -17.12 -10.43
CA LEU A 69 -2.69 -17.20 -9.08
C LEU A 69 -3.72 -17.19 -7.94
N LEU A 70 -4.87 -16.54 -8.14
CA LEU A 70 -5.81 -16.25 -7.05
C LEU A 70 -7.13 -17.01 -7.20
N ASP A 71 -7.72 -17.38 -6.07
CA ASP A 71 -9.08 -17.89 -6.02
C ASP A 71 -10.08 -16.85 -6.54
N LYS A 72 -11.20 -17.32 -7.12
CA LYS A 72 -12.28 -16.46 -7.65
C LYS A 72 -12.92 -15.55 -6.60
N ASN A 73 -12.71 -15.86 -5.31
CA ASN A 73 -13.25 -15.12 -4.19
C ASN A 73 -12.32 -13.97 -3.76
N VAL A 74 -11.15 -13.80 -4.37
CA VAL A 74 -10.29 -12.64 -4.11
C VAL A 74 -10.77 -11.47 -4.96
N PRO A 75 -10.98 -10.28 -4.36
CA PRO A 75 -11.41 -9.11 -5.13
C PRO A 75 -10.39 -8.76 -6.21
N LEU A 76 -10.85 -8.21 -7.34
CA LEU A 76 -9.97 -7.56 -8.32
C LEU A 76 -9.49 -6.22 -7.78
N LEU A 77 -8.43 -5.68 -8.39
CA LEU A 77 -7.79 -4.42 -7.98
C LEU A 77 -8.76 -3.27 -7.70
N LEU A 78 -9.76 -3.08 -8.56
CA LEU A 78 -10.72 -1.97 -8.45
C LEU A 78 -12.02 -2.34 -7.72
N GLU A 79 -12.17 -3.61 -7.32
CA GLU A 79 -13.32 -4.02 -6.51
C GLU A 79 -13.15 -3.55 -5.06
N PRO A 80 -14.25 -3.23 -4.35
CA PRO A 80 -14.18 -2.83 -2.95
C PRO A 80 -13.48 -3.89 -2.09
N HIS A 81 -12.47 -3.47 -1.33
CA HIS A 81 -11.75 -4.31 -0.38
C HIS A 81 -11.22 -3.49 0.80
N HIS A 82 -10.96 -4.17 1.92
CA HIS A 82 -10.44 -3.56 3.13
C HIS A 82 -9.59 -4.58 3.90
N ASN A 83 -8.36 -4.22 4.29
CA ASN A 83 -7.43 -5.16 4.91
C ASN A 83 -7.64 -5.38 6.42
N GLY A 84 -8.51 -4.59 7.07
CA GLY A 84 -8.90 -4.78 8.47
C GLY A 84 -7.77 -4.47 9.47
N LEU A 85 -6.86 -3.58 9.08
CA LEU A 85 -5.80 -3.06 9.93
C LEU A 85 -6.37 -2.07 10.94
N THR A 86 -5.84 -2.12 12.16
CA THR A 86 -6.08 -1.16 13.25
C THR A 86 -4.78 -0.81 13.96
N PHE A 87 -4.81 0.27 14.73
CA PHE A 87 -3.77 0.56 15.72
C PHE A 87 -4.02 -0.27 16.99
N GLY A 88 -2.97 -0.53 17.78
CA GLY A 88 -3.11 -1.21 19.07
C GLY A 88 -3.76 -0.31 20.12
N ASP A 89 -4.43 -0.91 21.11
CA ASP A 89 -5.15 -0.18 22.18
C ASP A 89 -4.22 0.66 23.08
N ASP A 90 -2.92 0.36 23.09
CA ASP A 90 -1.89 1.11 23.83
C ASP A 90 -1.47 2.43 23.16
N ASP A 91 -2.00 2.73 21.98
CA ASP A 91 -1.90 4.07 21.38
C ASP A 91 -2.85 5.03 22.12
N HIS A 92 -2.62 5.20 23.42
CA HIS A 92 -3.23 6.26 24.19
C HIS A 92 -2.95 7.58 23.48
N ASP A 93 -4.03 8.29 23.13
CA ASP A 93 -4.05 9.68 22.70
C ASP A 93 -3.49 10.51 23.87
N ASP A 94 -2.18 10.47 24.07
CA ASP A 94 -1.47 11.46 24.87
C ASP A 94 -1.79 12.78 24.19
N GLY A 95 -2.72 13.54 24.76
CA GLY A 95 -3.29 14.78 24.19
C GLY A 95 -2.26 15.88 23.86
N SER A 96 -0.98 15.53 23.88
CA SER A 96 0.23 16.25 23.51
C SER A 96 0.59 16.16 22.01
N CYS A 97 -0.01 15.26 21.21
CA CYS A 97 0.35 15.18 19.78
C CYS A 97 -0.30 16.32 18.96
N ILE A 98 0.54 17.27 18.54
CA ILE A 98 0.41 18.18 17.39
C ILE A 98 -0.62 17.64 16.36
N ASN A 99 -1.72 18.38 16.18
CA ASN A 99 -2.95 17.98 15.47
C ASN A 99 -2.72 17.24 14.12
N TYR A 100 -1.64 17.57 13.41
CA TYR A 100 -1.29 16.96 12.13
C TYR A 100 -0.83 15.50 12.22
N ASN A 101 -0.18 15.06 13.30
CA ASN A 101 0.25 13.68 13.47
C ASN A 101 -0.95 12.72 13.54
N LYS A 102 -2.03 13.16 14.19
CA LYS A 102 -3.29 12.42 14.24
C LYS A 102 -3.93 12.29 12.86
N LYS A 103 -3.95 13.37 12.07
CA LYS A 103 -4.46 13.35 10.68
C LYS A 103 -3.65 12.38 9.80
N LEU A 104 -2.32 12.45 9.86
CA LEU A 104 -1.42 11.57 9.10
C LEU A 104 -1.55 10.11 9.53
N LYS A 105 -1.68 9.85 10.84
CA LYS A 105 -1.87 8.50 11.40
C LYS A 105 -3.10 7.81 10.80
N TYR A 106 -4.26 8.44 10.84
CA TYR A 106 -5.47 7.86 10.25
C TYR A 106 -5.42 7.78 8.72
N ALA A 107 -4.78 8.75 8.06
CA ALA A 107 -4.63 8.73 6.61
C ALA A 107 -3.76 7.55 6.12
N VAL A 108 -2.67 7.24 6.84
CA VAL A 108 -1.84 6.06 6.57
C VAL A 108 -2.64 4.77 6.79
N LEU A 109 -3.36 4.67 7.91
CA LEU A 109 -4.19 3.51 8.19
C LEU A 109 -5.24 3.27 7.09
N GLU A 110 -5.91 4.34 6.66
CA GLU A 110 -6.88 4.28 5.57
C GLU A 110 -6.23 3.83 4.26
N ALA A 111 -5.04 4.36 3.93
CA ALA A 111 -4.30 3.97 2.74
C ALA A 111 -3.85 2.51 2.78
N ALA A 112 -3.31 2.04 3.90
CA ALA A 112 -2.91 0.65 4.07
C ALA A 112 -4.12 -0.29 4.02
N ASN A 113 -5.25 0.11 4.60
CA ASN A 113 -6.49 -0.66 4.54
C ASN A 113 -7.06 -0.78 3.12
N LYS A 114 -6.84 0.21 2.25
CA LYS A 114 -7.24 0.22 0.84
C LYS A 114 -6.19 -0.37 -0.11
N SER A 115 -5.07 -0.86 0.41
CA SER A 115 -4.01 -1.44 -0.43
C SER A 115 -4.41 -2.80 -1.00
N TYR A 116 -3.99 -3.05 -2.24
CA TYR A 116 -4.26 -4.29 -2.95
C TYR A 116 -3.06 -5.21 -2.87
N THR A 117 -3.04 -6.11 -1.88
CA THR A 117 -1.88 -6.98 -1.61
C THR A 117 -2.24 -8.46 -1.50
N PRO A 118 -2.88 -9.06 -2.53
CA PRO A 118 -3.36 -10.42 -2.45
C PRO A 118 -2.24 -11.47 -2.54
N TYR A 119 -1.04 -11.12 -3.01
CA TYR A 119 0.04 -12.08 -3.24
C TYR A 119 1.00 -12.15 -2.06
N SER A 120 1.50 -11.02 -1.55
CA SER A 120 2.37 -11.00 -0.35
C SER A 120 1.59 -11.00 0.96
N GLY A 121 0.36 -10.48 0.96
CA GLY A 121 -0.39 -10.24 2.18
C GLY A 121 0.20 -9.15 3.08
N CYS A 122 1.01 -8.25 2.52
CA CYS A 122 1.69 -7.15 3.22
C CYS A 122 1.05 -5.79 2.87
N PRO A 123 -0.10 -5.43 3.46
CA PRO A 123 -0.79 -4.18 3.19
C PRO A 123 0.01 -2.99 3.73
N SER A 124 0.23 -1.97 2.89
CA SER A 124 1.04 -0.80 3.23
C SER A 124 0.50 0.48 2.61
N GLY A 125 0.81 1.61 3.23
CA GLY A 125 0.29 2.92 2.85
C GLY A 125 1.20 4.07 3.28
N VAL A 126 1.11 5.18 2.55
CA VAL A 126 1.84 6.42 2.82
C VAL A 126 0.87 7.58 2.79
N ALA A 127 1.08 8.56 3.67
CA ALA A 127 0.40 9.84 3.63
C ALA A 127 1.41 10.99 3.65
N LEU A 128 1.13 12.06 2.90
CA LEU A 128 1.91 13.29 2.88
C LEU A 128 1.03 14.47 3.25
N MET A 129 1.60 15.48 3.90
CA MET A 129 0.95 16.74 4.21
C MET A 129 1.73 17.90 3.61
N ASP A 130 1.03 18.85 2.99
CA ASP A 130 1.64 20.07 2.48
C ASP A 130 1.57 21.25 3.47
N THR A 131 2.15 22.40 3.08
CA THR A 131 2.12 23.66 3.84
C THR A 131 0.70 24.19 4.09
N GLU A 132 -0.28 23.79 3.31
CA GLU A 132 -1.70 24.16 3.45
C GLU A 132 -2.48 23.14 4.31
N GLN A 133 -1.78 22.18 4.92
CA GLN A 133 -2.33 21.08 5.72
C GLN A 133 -3.24 20.13 4.94
N LYS A 134 -3.13 20.10 3.60
CA LYS A 134 -3.84 19.13 2.77
C LYS A 134 -3.11 17.79 2.83
N VAL A 135 -3.88 16.72 2.97
CA VAL A 135 -3.36 15.36 3.13
C VAL A 135 -3.58 14.56 1.86
N TYR A 136 -2.51 13.91 1.40
CA TYR A 136 -2.46 13.06 0.23
C TYR A 136 -2.17 11.63 0.67
N LYS A 137 -2.76 10.63 0.00
CA LYS A 137 -2.65 9.22 0.37
C LYS A 137 -2.20 8.39 -0.82
N GLY A 138 -1.34 7.41 -0.57
CA GLY A 138 -0.93 6.41 -1.54
C GLY A 138 -1.00 5.01 -0.92
N SER A 139 -1.68 4.10 -1.62
CA SER A 139 -1.84 2.71 -1.22
C SER A 139 -0.93 1.81 -2.05
N TYR A 140 -0.42 0.74 -1.45
CA TYR A 140 0.33 -0.28 -2.20
C TYR A 140 -0.62 -1.01 -3.17
N VAL A 141 -0.14 -1.30 -4.37
CA VAL A 141 -0.88 -2.10 -5.36
C VAL A 141 0.05 -3.16 -5.94
N GLU A 142 -0.24 -4.41 -5.64
CA GLU A 142 0.50 -5.54 -6.19
C GLU A 142 -0.04 -5.98 -7.54
N SER A 143 0.88 -6.45 -8.37
CA SER A 143 0.60 -7.12 -9.62
C SER A 143 0.93 -8.61 -9.55
N ALA A 144 0.15 -9.44 -10.25
CA ALA A 144 0.42 -10.88 -10.39
C ALA A 144 1.82 -11.16 -10.93
N ALA A 145 2.34 -10.28 -11.80
CA ALA A 145 3.68 -10.40 -12.37
C ALA A 145 4.79 -9.84 -11.47
N TYR A 146 4.48 -9.41 -10.24
CA TYR A 146 5.34 -8.70 -9.29
C TYR A 146 5.88 -7.36 -9.80
N ASN A 147 6.64 -7.36 -10.90
CA ASN A 147 7.28 -6.19 -11.52
C ASN A 147 6.35 -5.49 -12.53
N PRO A 148 5.09 -5.25 -12.19
CA PRO A 148 4.62 -3.87 -12.31
C PRO A 148 3.79 -3.41 -11.10
N SER A 149 4.14 -3.85 -9.89
CA SER A 149 3.51 -3.34 -8.66
C SER A 149 3.81 -1.84 -8.48
N LEU A 150 2.85 -1.11 -7.93
CA LEU A 150 2.94 0.33 -7.69
C LEU A 150 3.15 0.57 -6.20
N GLU A 151 4.32 1.09 -5.85
CA GLU A 151 4.70 1.38 -4.48
C GLU A 151 3.85 2.52 -3.87
N PRO A 152 3.53 2.49 -2.56
CA PRO A 152 2.74 3.54 -1.90
C PRO A 152 3.32 4.95 -2.09
N VAL A 153 4.65 5.06 -2.13
CA VAL A 153 5.37 6.32 -2.35
C VAL A 153 5.07 6.89 -3.74
N GLN A 154 5.07 6.04 -4.76
CA GLN A 154 4.74 6.47 -6.12
C GLN A 154 3.28 6.92 -6.20
N ALA A 155 2.37 6.15 -5.59
CA ALA A 155 0.95 6.47 -5.56
C ALA A 155 0.68 7.82 -4.87
N VAL A 156 1.30 8.11 -3.73
CA VAL A 156 1.07 9.37 -3.00
C VAL A 156 1.66 10.57 -3.74
N LEU A 157 2.81 10.43 -4.41
CA LEU A 157 3.41 11.50 -5.21
C LEU A 157 2.54 11.83 -6.43
N VAL A 158 1.98 10.81 -7.10
CA VAL A 158 1.00 11.04 -8.17
C VAL A 158 -0.23 11.76 -7.65
N ALA A 159 -0.77 11.34 -6.49
CA ALA A 159 -1.91 12.01 -5.87
C ALA A 159 -1.60 13.49 -5.54
N TYR A 160 -0.40 13.77 -5.04
CA TYR A 160 0.07 15.13 -4.75
C TYR A 160 0.11 16.00 -6.01
N VAL A 161 0.73 15.50 -7.08
CA VAL A 161 0.86 16.23 -8.36
C VAL A 161 -0.51 16.47 -9.00
N VAL A 162 -1.34 15.43 -9.12
CA VAL A 162 -2.65 15.53 -9.79
C VAL A 162 -3.60 16.48 -9.07
N ALA A 163 -3.58 16.50 -7.74
CA ALA A 163 -4.43 17.40 -6.96
C ALA A 163 -3.86 18.82 -6.83
N GLY A 164 -2.87 19.18 -7.67
CA GLY A 164 -2.29 20.51 -7.77
C GLY A 164 -1.47 20.91 -6.54
N GLY A 165 -1.00 19.94 -5.75
CA GLY A 165 -0.22 20.20 -4.54
C GLY A 165 1.09 20.94 -4.83
N ASP A 166 1.68 20.72 -6.01
CA ASP A 166 2.88 21.46 -6.40
C ASP A 166 2.55 22.92 -6.76
N GLY A 167 1.38 23.23 -7.34
CA GLY A 167 1.05 24.56 -7.88
C GLY A 167 2.18 25.20 -8.72
N GLY A 168 3.03 24.38 -9.38
CA GLY A 168 4.25 24.79 -10.07
C GLY A 168 5.50 25.01 -9.19
N GLY A 169 5.41 24.81 -7.87
CA GLY A 169 6.46 24.98 -6.87
C GLY A 169 6.84 23.69 -6.17
N GLY A 170 7.08 22.63 -6.97
CA GLY A 170 7.82 21.43 -6.60
C GLY A 170 7.36 20.67 -5.35
N TYR A 171 8.27 19.86 -4.79
CA TYR A 171 8.02 18.98 -3.64
C TYR A 171 8.33 19.65 -2.29
N GLU A 172 8.91 20.85 -2.32
CA GLU A 172 9.31 21.66 -1.16
C GLU A 172 8.15 22.06 -0.27
N LYS A 173 6.91 22.01 -0.78
CA LYS A 173 5.71 22.28 0.00
C LYS A 173 5.29 21.11 0.88
N ILE A 174 5.88 19.93 0.71
CA ILE A 174 5.61 18.79 1.58
C ILE A 174 6.34 19.02 2.91
N VAL A 175 5.60 19.03 4.01
CA VAL A 175 6.14 19.37 5.34
C VAL A 175 6.24 18.18 6.27
N ALA A 176 5.42 17.15 6.04
CA ALA A 176 5.41 15.95 6.86
C ALA A 176 4.91 14.75 6.07
N GLY A 177 5.35 13.57 6.47
CA GLY A 177 4.85 12.32 5.94
C GLY A 177 4.72 11.24 7.00
N ALA A 178 3.89 10.27 6.70
CA ALA A 178 3.78 9.07 7.52
C ALA A 178 3.65 7.83 6.64
N LEU A 179 4.09 6.69 7.16
CA LEU A 179 4.12 5.44 6.40
C LEU A 179 3.90 4.21 7.29
N GLU A 180 3.31 3.18 6.69
CA GLU A 180 3.27 1.81 7.17
C GLU A 180 4.13 0.99 6.18
N GLY A 181 5.26 0.44 6.64
CA GLY A 181 6.16 -0.40 5.81
C GLY A 181 7.57 0.17 5.53
N ILE A 182 8.20 -0.26 4.42
CA ILE A 182 9.62 -0.03 4.09
C ILE A 182 9.85 1.29 3.30
N ALA A 183 8.83 2.13 3.17
CA ALA A 183 8.88 3.36 2.35
C ALA A 183 9.85 4.46 2.84
N ARG A 184 10.40 4.35 4.07
CA ARG A 184 11.20 5.41 4.69
C ARG A 184 12.47 5.75 3.91
N LEU A 185 13.20 4.75 3.39
CA LEU A 185 14.47 4.99 2.70
C LEU A 185 14.29 5.76 1.38
N LEU A 186 13.24 5.43 0.61
CA LEU A 186 12.91 6.12 -0.63
C LEU A 186 12.36 7.52 -0.38
N LEU A 187 11.53 7.69 0.65
CA LEU A 187 10.99 9.00 0.99
C LEU A 187 12.10 9.96 1.47
N GLN A 188 13.06 9.47 2.25
CA GLN A 188 14.20 10.29 2.68
C GLN A 188 15.11 10.73 1.53
N SER A 189 15.21 9.96 0.44
CA SER A 189 16.01 10.37 -0.71
C SER A 189 15.32 11.42 -1.59
N VAL A 190 14.00 11.37 -1.70
CA VAL A 190 13.20 12.31 -2.51
C VAL A 190 12.83 13.58 -1.72
N LEU A 191 12.64 13.44 -0.41
CA LEU A 191 12.13 14.47 0.50
C LEU A 191 13.01 14.58 1.76
N PRO A 192 14.29 14.95 1.64
CA PRO A 192 15.23 14.93 2.76
C PRO A 192 14.90 15.93 3.88
N GLN A 193 14.10 16.95 3.58
CA GLN A 193 13.70 18.01 4.52
C GLN A 193 12.42 17.69 5.29
N CYS A 194 11.73 16.59 4.98
CA CYS A 194 10.46 16.25 5.59
C CYS A 194 10.65 15.29 6.77
N ASP A 195 9.93 15.55 7.84
CA ASP A 195 9.84 14.62 8.96
C ASP A 195 8.88 13.46 8.61
N PHE A 196 9.41 12.24 8.69
CA PHE A 196 8.64 11.01 8.45
C PHE A 196 8.42 10.22 9.72
N VAL A 197 7.14 9.96 10.03
CA VAL A 197 6.74 9.09 11.13
C VAL A 197 6.34 7.72 10.59
N VAL A 198 6.84 6.66 11.22
CA VAL A 198 6.44 5.29 10.87
C VAL A 198 5.36 4.86 11.84
N PHE A 199 4.21 4.43 11.31
CA PHE A 199 3.16 3.80 12.11
C PHE A 199 3.11 2.31 11.80
N HIS A 200 2.89 1.51 12.82
CA HIS A 200 2.71 0.07 12.68
C HIS A 200 1.26 -0.28 12.96
N CYS A 201 0.64 -0.94 11.99
CA CYS A 201 -0.72 -1.43 12.15
C CYS A 201 -0.69 -2.93 12.46
N ASN A 202 -1.77 -3.40 13.09
CA ASN A 202 -2.02 -4.80 13.37
C ASN A 202 -3.31 -5.23 12.68
N LEU A 203 -3.39 -6.50 12.31
CA LEU A 203 -4.66 -7.09 11.92
C LEU A 203 -5.50 -7.29 13.15
N VAL A 204 -6.78 -6.93 13.06
CA VAL A 204 -7.75 -7.41 14.04
C VAL A 204 -7.79 -8.94 13.91
N PRO A 205 -7.50 -9.69 14.99
CA PRO A 205 -7.77 -11.12 14.99
C PRO A 205 -9.27 -11.28 14.77
N SER A 206 -9.69 -12.02 13.74
CA SER A 206 -11.09 -12.38 13.61
C SER A 206 -11.56 -12.94 14.95
N LEU A 207 -12.57 -12.31 15.56
CA LEU A 207 -13.35 -12.96 16.60
C LEU A 207 -13.90 -14.23 15.97
N LYS A 208 -13.36 -15.38 16.38
CA LYS A 208 -13.97 -16.68 16.09
C LYS A 208 -15.36 -16.64 16.72
N ILE A 209 -16.39 -16.44 15.91
CA ILE A 209 -17.78 -16.64 16.29
C ILE A 209 -18.08 -18.14 16.22
#